data_AF-A0A380FGE6-F1
#
_entry.id   AF-A0A380FGE6-F1
#
_cell.length_a   1.000
_cell.length_b   1.000
_cell.length_c   1.000
_cell.angle_alpha   90.00
_cell.angle_beta   90.00
_cell.angle_gamma   90.00
#
_symmetry.space_group_name_H-M   'P 1'
#
loop_
_entity.id
_entity.type
_entity.pdbx_description
1 polymer ?
#
loop_
_entity_poly.entity_id
_entity_poly.type
_entity_poly.pdbx_seq_one_letter_code
_entity_poly.pdbx_strand_id
1 'polypeptide(L)'
;MALVTVSLHIDFDMSEAEVYQLRKENDILPVYKMVDTCAAEFESATPYYYGTYEQENESIVTEKEKILVLGSGPIRIGQGVEFDYATVHAVWAIQQAGYEAIIVNNNPETVSTDFSISDKLYFEPLTEEDVMNIIDLEQPKGVVVQFGGQTAINLADKLAKHDVKILGTTLEDLNRAEDRKEFEALLHTIDVPQPKGKTATSPEGALENARNIGYPVVVRPSYVLGGRAMEIVNSDAELEDYMNQAVKASPDHPVLVDRYLTGKEIEVDAISDGETVIIPGIMEHIERAGVHSGDSIAVYPPQTLSQSEIDTLEDYTIRLAKGLNIVGLINIQFVIAHDGVYVLEVNPRSSRTVPFLSKITDIQMAQLAMRAIIGEKLTDHGYKPGIQPYSEGVYVKAPVFSFNKLKNVDITLGPENEIYWRSHG
;
A
#
# COMPACT_ATOMS: atom_id res chain seq x y z
N MET A 1 7.38 1.53 -26.32
CA MET A 1 7.94 2.90 -26.37
C MET A 1 8.17 3.47 -24.98
N ALA A 2 7.66 2.83 -23.91
CA ALA A 2 8.11 3.09 -22.55
C ALA A 2 9.62 2.84 -22.45
N LEU A 3 10.36 3.70 -21.73
CA LEU A 3 11.79 3.58 -21.41
C LEU A 3 12.78 4.19 -22.43
N VAL A 4 12.49 5.37 -22.99
CA VAL A 4 13.52 6.13 -23.74
C VAL A 4 14.66 6.49 -22.79
N THR A 5 14.37 7.03 -21.62
CA THR A 5 15.41 7.40 -20.64
C THR A 5 16.15 6.17 -20.12
N VAL A 6 15.41 5.11 -19.75
CA VAL A 6 16.01 3.90 -19.17
C VAL A 6 16.80 3.07 -20.20
N SER A 7 16.49 3.13 -21.50
CA SER A 7 17.33 2.46 -22.50
C SER A 7 18.58 3.28 -22.82
N LEU A 8 18.41 4.60 -22.95
CA LEU A 8 19.49 5.50 -23.35
C LEU A 8 20.55 5.70 -22.27
N HIS A 9 20.21 5.62 -20.98
CA HIS A 9 21.19 5.76 -19.91
C HIS A 9 22.28 4.68 -19.98
N ILE A 10 21.92 3.47 -20.40
CA ILE A 10 22.85 2.36 -20.63
C ILE A 10 23.71 2.63 -21.87
N ASP A 11 23.07 3.02 -22.97
CA ASP A 11 23.76 3.20 -24.25
C ASP A 11 24.72 4.40 -24.26
N PHE A 12 24.42 5.44 -23.47
CA PHE A 12 25.24 6.65 -23.36
C PHE A 12 26.13 6.71 -22.10
N ASP A 13 26.12 5.67 -21.25
CA ASP A 13 26.86 5.63 -19.98
C ASP A 13 26.57 6.88 -19.10
N MET A 14 25.28 7.19 -18.97
CA MET A 14 24.74 8.31 -18.19
C MET A 14 23.79 7.78 -17.11
N SER A 15 23.54 8.57 -16.08
CA SER A 15 22.44 8.30 -15.15
C SER A 15 21.08 8.65 -15.79
N GLU A 16 20.00 8.01 -15.34
CA GLU A 16 18.64 8.31 -15.83
C GLU A 16 18.29 9.80 -15.65
N ALA A 17 18.74 10.43 -14.56
CA ALA A 17 18.54 11.86 -14.30
C ALA A 17 19.24 12.76 -15.33
N GLU A 18 20.48 12.41 -15.73
CA GLU A 18 21.21 13.16 -16.76
C GLU A 18 20.54 13.03 -18.13
N VAL A 19 20.05 11.85 -18.48
CA VAL A 19 19.31 11.65 -19.75
C VAL A 19 17.99 12.43 -19.74
N TYR A 20 17.26 12.41 -18.63
CA TYR A 20 16.04 13.20 -18.46
C TYR A 20 16.31 14.70 -18.62
N GLN A 21 17.35 15.23 -17.98
CA GLN A 21 17.73 16.64 -18.09
C GLN A 21 18.19 17.00 -19.52
N LEU A 22 18.98 16.14 -20.16
CA LEU A 22 19.41 16.32 -21.55
C LEU A 22 18.22 16.39 -22.51
N ARG A 23 17.22 15.52 -22.32
CA ARG A 23 15.98 15.56 -23.11
C ARG A 23 15.24 16.88 -22.94
N LYS A 24 15.07 17.33 -21.69
CA LYS A 24 14.45 18.62 -21.37
C LYS A 24 15.18 19.81 -22.00
N GLU A 25 16.50 19.86 -21.92
CA GLU A 25 17.31 20.95 -22.48
C GLU A 25 17.26 21.05 -24.00
N ASN A 26 16.91 19.94 -24.68
CA ASN A 26 16.81 19.88 -26.13
C ASN A 26 15.35 19.85 -26.62
N ASP A 27 14.37 20.15 -25.75
CA ASP A 27 12.93 20.10 -26.06
C ASP A 27 12.47 18.73 -26.61
N ILE A 28 13.13 17.65 -26.19
CA ILE A 28 12.79 16.25 -26.53
C ILE A 28 11.82 15.73 -25.47
N LEU A 29 10.57 16.20 -25.54
CA LEU A 29 9.50 15.87 -24.62
C LEU A 29 8.39 15.08 -25.35
N PRO A 30 7.70 14.16 -24.65
CA PRO A 30 6.52 13.55 -25.23
C PRO A 30 5.40 14.58 -25.39
N VAL A 31 4.57 14.37 -26.39
CA VAL A 31 3.25 14.99 -26.53
C VAL A 31 2.18 13.95 -26.18
N TYR A 32 1.02 14.41 -25.75
CA TYR A 32 -0.09 13.55 -25.38
C TYR A 32 -1.19 13.63 -26.42
N LYS A 33 -1.52 12.48 -27.01
CA LYS A 33 -2.54 12.31 -28.03
C LYS A 33 -3.81 11.76 -27.42
N MET A 34 -4.95 12.18 -27.93
CA MET A 34 -6.27 11.78 -27.45
C MET A 34 -6.74 10.50 -28.16
N VAL A 35 -7.40 9.63 -27.42
CA VAL A 35 -8.13 8.49 -27.99
C VAL A 35 -9.53 8.96 -28.40
N ASP A 36 -9.84 8.92 -29.69
CA ASP A 36 -11.05 9.51 -30.28
C ASP A 36 -11.98 8.50 -31.00
N THR A 37 -11.57 7.23 -31.09
CA THR A 37 -12.24 6.14 -31.84
C THR A 37 -12.38 6.33 -33.35
N CYS A 38 -11.95 7.46 -33.91
CA CYS A 38 -12.18 7.86 -35.30
C CYS A 38 -10.94 8.37 -36.05
N ALA A 39 -9.75 8.26 -35.44
CA ALA A 39 -8.46 8.64 -36.05
C ALA A 39 -8.47 10.09 -36.56
N ALA A 40 -8.90 11.01 -35.70
CA ALA A 40 -9.03 12.45 -35.92
C ALA A 40 -10.00 12.87 -37.03
N GLU A 41 -10.90 11.98 -37.48
CA GLU A 41 -11.98 12.37 -38.40
C GLU A 41 -12.93 13.39 -37.75
N PHE A 42 -13.15 13.27 -36.43
CA PHE A 42 -14.00 14.15 -35.64
C PHE A 42 -13.28 14.62 -34.37
N GLU A 43 -13.64 15.80 -33.88
CA GLU A 43 -13.17 16.32 -32.60
C GLU A 43 -13.75 15.48 -31.46
N SER A 44 -12.88 14.86 -30.66
CA SER A 44 -13.26 14.14 -29.44
C SER A 44 -13.17 15.08 -28.23
N ALA A 45 -14.14 14.96 -27.33
CA ALA A 45 -14.13 15.62 -26.02
C ALA A 45 -13.77 14.64 -24.90
N THR A 46 -13.26 13.45 -25.25
CA THR A 46 -12.98 12.38 -24.30
C THR A 46 -11.58 12.56 -23.72
N PRO A 47 -11.42 12.83 -22.42
CA PRO A 47 -10.14 13.23 -21.86
C PRO A 47 -9.24 12.01 -21.58
N TYR A 48 -8.99 11.21 -22.62
CA TYR A 48 -8.27 9.95 -22.59
C TYR A 48 -7.00 10.06 -23.43
N TYR A 49 -5.85 10.08 -22.77
CA TYR A 49 -4.57 10.45 -23.38
C TYR A 49 -3.52 9.34 -23.28
N TYR A 50 -2.61 9.31 -24.25
CA TYR A 50 -1.39 8.52 -24.23
C TYR A 50 -0.20 9.34 -24.76
N GLY A 51 0.98 9.08 -24.22
CA GLY A 51 2.23 9.76 -24.56
C GLY A 51 2.88 9.19 -25.82
N THR A 52 3.42 10.08 -26.66
CA THR A 52 4.20 9.73 -27.85
C THR A 52 5.21 10.84 -28.16
N TYR A 53 6.23 10.55 -28.96
CA TYR A 53 7.19 11.56 -29.42
C TYR A 53 6.81 12.03 -30.83
N GLU A 54 5.80 12.90 -30.89
CA GLU A 54 5.34 13.59 -32.09
C GLU A 54 5.33 15.11 -31.89
N GLN A 55 4.69 15.87 -32.78
CA GLN A 55 4.79 17.34 -32.83
C GLN A 55 3.69 18.06 -32.04
N GLU A 56 2.46 17.55 -32.05
CA GLU A 56 1.29 18.24 -31.50
C GLU A 56 0.82 17.58 -30.21
N ASN A 57 0.68 18.39 -29.15
CA ASN A 57 0.09 17.99 -27.88
C ASN A 57 -1.40 18.33 -27.85
N GLU A 58 -2.23 17.32 -27.63
CA GLU A 58 -3.70 17.43 -27.58
C GLU A 58 -4.23 17.51 -26.15
N SER A 59 -3.40 17.21 -25.13
CA SER A 59 -3.78 17.45 -23.74
C SER A 59 -3.69 18.93 -23.40
N ILE A 60 -4.86 19.56 -23.22
CA ILE A 60 -4.99 20.98 -22.93
C ILE A 60 -4.91 21.21 -21.41
N VAL A 61 -3.88 21.91 -20.95
CA VAL A 61 -3.70 22.28 -19.54
C VAL A 61 -4.70 23.39 -19.17
N THR A 62 -5.51 23.16 -18.13
CA THR A 62 -6.51 24.14 -17.67
C THR A 62 -5.95 25.02 -16.53
N GLU A 63 -6.64 26.11 -16.20
CA GLU A 63 -6.31 27.01 -15.07
C GLU A 63 -6.81 26.49 -13.71
N LYS A 64 -7.57 25.38 -13.69
CA LYS A 64 -8.12 24.81 -12.46
C LYS A 64 -6.99 24.17 -11.64
N GLU A 65 -7.03 24.31 -10.32
CA GLU A 65 -6.08 23.58 -9.47
C GLU A 65 -6.28 22.07 -9.66
N LYS A 66 -5.20 21.34 -9.94
CA LYS A 66 -5.23 19.91 -10.24
C LYS A 66 -4.68 19.08 -9.09
N ILE A 67 -5.26 17.91 -8.90
CA ILE A 67 -4.68 16.86 -8.06
C ILE A 67 -4.49 15.63 -8.95
N LEU A 68 -3.27 15.11 -8.95
CA LEU A 68 -2.92 13.91 -9.68
C LEU A 68 -3.00 12.71 -8.75
N VAL A 69 -3.66 11.63 -9.19
CA VAL A 69 -3.79 10.38 -8.45
C VAL A 69 -3.10 9.27 -9.25
N LEU A 70 -2.15 8.59 -8.62
CA LEU A 70 -1.53 7.41 -9.21
C LEU A 70 -2.42 6.18 -8.96
N GLY A 71 -2.82 5.52 -10.04
CA GLY A 71 -3.54 4.26 -9.98
C GLY A 71 -2.64 3.10 -9.55
N SER A 72 -3.20 1.90 -9.54
CA SER A 72 -2.49 0.70 -9.09
C SER A 72 -1.66 0.01 -10.16
N GLY A 73 -1.88 0.30 -11.44
CA GLY A 73 -1.30 -0.46 -12.52
C GLY A 73 -1.88 -1.88 -12.59
N PRO A 74 -1.19 -2.82 -13.25
CA PRO A 74 -1.75 -4.14 -13.55
C PRO A 74 -2.12 -4.91 -12.28
N ILE A 75 -3.27 -5.60 -12.30
CA ILE A 75 -3.71 -6.47 -11.22
C ILE A 75 -2.69 -7.60 -11.06
N ARG A 76 -2.23 -7.77 -9.83
CA ARG A 76 -1.32 -8.84 -9.41
C ARG A 76 -1.77 -9.38 -8.07
N ILE A 77 -1.20 -10.52 -7.71
CA ILE A 77 -1.32 -11.07 -6.36
C ILE A 77 -0.82 -10.01 -5.37
N GLY A 78 -1.56 -9.78 -4.28
CA GLY A 78 -1.25 -8.68 -3.35
C GLY A 78 -1.86 -7.32 -3.74
N GLN A 79 -2.11 -7.09 -5.04
CA GLN A 79 -2.49 -5.78 -5.60
C GLN A 79 -3.65 -5.92 -6.59
N GLY A 80 -4.89 -5.95 -6.08
CA GLY A 80 -6.09 -6.18 -6.89
C GLY A 80 -6.98 -4.96 -7.10
N VAL A 81 -8.24 -5.25 -7.46
CA VAL A 81 -9.31 -4.26 -7.73
C VAL A 81 -9.66 -3.39 -6.53
N GLU A 82 -9.25 -3.79 -5.32
CA GLU A 82 -9.51 -3.05 -4.10
C GLU A 82 -8.85 -1.66 -4.11
N PHE A 83 -7.67 -1.56 -4.74
CA PHE A 83 -6.94 -0.30 -4.93
C PHE A 83 -7.54 0.56 -6.07
N ASP A 84 -8.11 -0.09 -7.09
CA ASP A 84 -8.86 0.60 -8.14
C ASP A 84 -10.11 1.28 -7.57
N TYR A 85 -10.87 0.57 -6.73
CA TYR A 85 -12.01 1.13 -5.99
C TYR A 85 -11.60 2.38 -5.19
N ALA A 86 -10.50 2.30 -4.44
CA ALA A 86 -10.01 3.43 -3.64
C ALA A 86 -9.62 4.62 -4.53
N THR A 87 -8.97 4.36 -5.67
CA THR A 87 -8.57 5.38 -6.65
C THR A 87 -9.78 6.10 -7.24
N VAL A 88 -10.79 5.36 -7.70
CA VAL A 88 -12.05 5.90 -8.24
C VAL A 88 -12.74 6.80 -7.21
N HIS A 89 -12.84 6.33 -5.97
CA HIS A 89 -13.50 7.09 -4.91
C HIS A 89 -12.71 8.34 -4.50
N ALA A 90 -11.37 8.29 -4.50
CA ALA A 90 -10.55 9.48 -4.27
C ALA A 90 -10.76 10.54 -5.37
N VAL A 91 -10.82 10.12 -6.62
CA VAL A 91 -11.07 11.01 -7.78
C VAL A 91 -12.41 11.72 -7.67
N TRP A 92 -13.48 11.01 -7.29
CA TRP A 92 -14.78 11.64 -7.06
C TRP A 92 -14.74 12.66 -5.93
N ALA A 93 -13.99 12.40 -4.85
CA ALA A 93 -13.84 13.38 -3.76
C ALA A 93 -13.08 14.63 -4.22
N ILE A 94 -12.05 14.48 -5.05
CA ILE A 94 -11.30 15.60 -5.66
C ILE A 94 -12.23 16.47 -6.52
N GLN A 95 -13.03 15.84 -7.39
CA GLN A 95 -13.99 16.54 -8.25
C GLN A 95 -15.07 17.26 -7.43
N GLN A 96 -15.61 16.60 -6.40
CA GLN A 96 -16.60 17.20 -5.49
C GLN A 96 -16.06 18.41 -4.72
N ALA A 97 -14.76 18.40 -4.40
CA ALA A 97 -14.07 19.54 -3.78
C ALA A 97 -13.73 20.66 -4.78
N GLY A 98 -14.05 20.49 -6.06
CA GLY A 98 -13.87 21.51 -7.08
C GLY A 98 -12.45 21.57 -7.68
N TYR A 99 -11.64 20.53 -7.51
CA TYR A 99 -10.34 20.38 -8.18
C TYR A 99 -10.49 19.65 -9.52
N GLU A 100 -9.52 19.83 -10.42
CA GLU A 100 -9.37 18.97 -11.60
C GLU A 100 -8.68 17.67 -11.18
N ALA A 101 -9.35 16.53 -11.38
CA ALA A 101 -8.83 15.23 -11.02
C ALA A 101 -8.14 14.57 -12.22
N ILE A 102 -6.84 14.30 -12.08
CA ILE A 102 -6.01 13.66 -13.09
C ILE A 102 -5.65 12.26 -12.60
N ILE A 103 -5.87 11.23 -13.42
CA ILE A 103 -5.44 9.85 -13.15
C ILE A 103 -4.29 9.48 -14.07
N VAL A 104 -3.26 8.84 -13.51
CA VAL A 104 -2.26 8.08 -14.29
C VAL A 104 -2.39 6.61 -13.93
N ASN A 105 -2.73 5.77 -14.90
CA ASN A 105 -2.85 4.33 -14.70
C ASN A 105 -2.74 3.60 -16.05
N ASN A 106 -2.28 2.35 -16.07
CA ASN A 106 -2.09 1.57 -17.29
C ASN A 106 -2.76 0.20 -17.28
N ASN A 107 -3.74 0.00 -16.40
CA ASN A 107 -4.47 -1.26 -16.32
C ASN A 107 -5.74 -1.19 -17.17
N PRO A 108 -5.87 -1.96 -18.25
CA PRO A 108 -7.06 -1.89 -19.11
C PRO A 108 -8.32 -2.50 -18.47
N GLU A 109 -8.20 -3.23 -17.37
CA GLU A 109 -9.31 -3.94 -16.72
C GLU A 109 -10.02 -3.09 -15.65
N THR A 110 -9.51 -1.89 -15.36
CA THR A 110 -9.95 -1.09 -14.22
C THR A 110 -10.99 -0.04 -14.54
N VAL A 111 -11.78 0.33 -13.54
CA VAL A 111 -12.75 1.42 -13.65
C VAL A 111 -12.02 2.77 -13.61
N SER A 112 -10.91 2.91 -12.88
CA SER A 112 -10.13 4.17 -12.89
C SER A 112 -9.59 4.56 -14.28
N THR A 113 -9.48 3.61 -15.20
CA THR A 113 -9.08 3.84 -16.59
C THR A 113 -10.27 4.00 -17.54
N ASP A 114 -11.48 4.14 -17.01
CA ASP A 114 -12.61 4.65 -17.77
C ASP A 114 -12.55 6.18 -17.79
N PHE A 115 -12.56 6.77 -18.98
CA PHE A 115 -12.45 8.20 -19.20
C PHE A 115 -13.58 9.03 -18.56
N SER A 116 -14.69 8.39 -18.17
CA SER A 116 -15.81 9.06 -17.48
C SER A 116 -15.57 9.29 -15.98
N ILE A 117 -14.50 8.72 -15.42
CA ILE A 117 -14.22 8.78 -13.98
C ILE A 117 -13.45 10.04 -13.59
N SER A 118 -12.53 10.51 -14.42
CA SER A 118 -11.64 11.64 -14.12
C SER A 118 -11.82 12.77 -15.11
N ASP A 119 -11.33 13.96 -14.75
CA ASP A 119 -11.30 15.09 -15.69
C ASP A 119 -10.23 14.88 -16.76
N LYS A 120 -9.15 14.15 -16.42
CA LYS A 120 -8.15 13.65 -17.37
C LYS A 120 -7.60 12.28 -16.97
N LEU A 121 -7.57 11.38 -17.93
CA LEU A 121 -6.94 10.07 -17.82
C LEU A 121 -5.72 10.00 -18.73
N TYR A 122 -4.56 9.74 -18.13
CA TYR A 122 -3.32 9.39 -18.82
C TYR A 122 -3.09 7.88 -18.72
N PHE A 123 -3.20 7.19 -19.86
CA PHE A 123 -2.95 5.75 -19.96
C PHE A 123 -1.47 5.45 -20.10
N GLU A 124 -0.71 5.83 -19.09
CA GLU A 124 0.76 5.79 -19.13
C GLU A 124 1.33 4.79 -18.11
N PRO A 125 2.51 4.21 -18.39
CA PRO A 125 3.20 3.39 -17.42
C PRO A 125 3.45 4.16 -16.11
N LEU A 126 3.31 3.46 -14.99
CA LEU A 126 3.64 4.00 -13.67
C LEU A 126 5.16 3.93 -13.45
N THR A 127 5.91 4.73 -14.20
CA THR A 127 7.36 4.92 -14.04
C THR A 127 7.67 6.36 -13.64
N GLU A 128 8.86 6.59 -13.11
CA GLU A 128 9.33 7.95 -12.78
C GLU A 128 9.35 8.85 -14.02
N GLU A 129 9.88 8.36 -15.15
CA GLU A 129 9.95 9.10 -16.41
C GLU A 129 8.55 9.54 -16.89
N ASP A 130 7.63 8.59 -17.01
CA ASP A 130 6.33 8.83 -17.62
C ASP A 130 5.46 9.73 -16.73
N VAL A 131 5.48 9.50 -15.41
CA VAL A 131 4.74 10.32 -14.44
C VAL A 131 5.32 11.74 -14.34
N MET A 132 6.65 11.89 -14.36
CA MET A 132 7.28 13.23 -14.34
C MET A 132 6.93 14.03 -15.59
N ASN A 133 6.90 13.43 -16.78
CA ASN A 133 6.49 14.12 -18.01
C ASN A 133 5.05 14.69 -17.88
N ILE A 134 4.15 13.95 -17.24
CA ILE A 134 2.76 14.40 -16.99
C ILE A 134 2.73 15.52 -15.94
N ILE A 135 3.51 15.39 -14.86
CA ILE A 135 3.60 16.41 -13.80
C ILE A 135 4.18 17.71 -14.37
N ASP A 136 5.22 17.62 -15.21
CA ASP A 136 5.83 18.76 -15.88
C ASP A 136 4.83 19.50 -16.77
N LEU A 137 3.97 18.77 -17.48
CA LEU A 137 2.93 19.35 -18.32
C LEU A 137 1.80 19.98 -17.48
N GLU A 138 1.23 19.22 -16.54
CA GLU A 138 -0.01 19.59 -15.86
C GLU A 138 0.18 20.52 -14.66
N GLN A 139 1.39 20.51 -14.06
CA GLN A 139 1.75 21.26 -12.86
C GLN A 139 0.72 21.09 -11.73
N PRO A 140 0.46 19.84 -11.26
CA PRO A 140 -0.54 19.60 -10.23
C PRO A 140 -0.13 20.21 -8.89
N LYS A 141 -1.13 20.60 -8.09
CA LYS A 141 -0.96 21.08 -6.70
C LYS A 141 -0.24 20.05 -5.82
N GLY A 142 -0.44 18.78 -6.15
CA GLY A 142 0.27 17.66 -5.56
C GLY A 142 -0.22 16.32 -6.10
N VAL A 143 0.47 15.27 -5.68
CA VAL A 143 0.25 13.89 -6.12
C VAL A 143 -0.20 13.03 -4.94
N VAL A 144 -1.19 12.19 -5.18
CA VAL A 144 -1.72 11.23 -4.22
C VAL A 144 -1.25 9.83 -4.60
N VAL A 145 -0.61 9.13 -3.66
CA VAL A 145 0.05 7.83 -3.87
C VAL A 145 -0.53 6.71 -3.00
N GLN A 146 -1.32 7.05 -1.99
CA GLN A 146 -1.76 6.13 -0.94
C GLN A 146 -2.91 5.20 -1.36
N PHE A 147 -3.57 5.46 -2.50
CA PHE A 147 -4.71 4.68 -2.98
C PHE A 147 -4.32 3.62 -4.03
N GLY A 148 -3.21 3.81 -4.74
CA GLY A 148 -2.74 2.92 -5.82
C GLY A 148 -1.98 1.66 -5.35
N GLY A 149 -1.91 1.39 -4.05
CA GLY A 149 -1.12 0.28 -3.53
C GLY A 149 0.39 0.47 -3.74
N GLN A 150 1.17 -0.62 -3.69
CA GLN A 150 2.63 -0.52 -3.60
C GLN A 150 3.28 0.12 -4.83
N THR A 151 2.70 -0.07 -6.02
CA THR A 151 3.24 0.52 -7.26
C THR A 151 3.30 2.04 -7.17
N ALA A 152 2.24 2.68 -6.66
CA ALA A 152 2.19 4.13 -6.46
C ALA A 152 3.10 4.59 -5.31
N ILE A 153 3.14 3.85 -4.19
CA ILE A 153 4.02 4.16 -3.05
C ILE A 153 5.50 4.16 -3.46
N ASN A 154 5.93 3.16 -4.23
CA ASN A 154 7.32 3.06 -4.70
C ASN A 154 7.76 4.22 -5.60
N LEU A 155 6.82 4.98 -6.18
CA LEU A 155 7.12 6.19 -6.94
C LEU A 155 7.24 7.43 -6.06
N ALA A 156 6.72 7.42 -4.84
CA ALA A 156 6.68 8.61 -3.98
C ALA A 156 8.08 9.18 -3.69
N ASP A 157 9.05 8.34 -3.30
CA ASP A 157 10.46 8.74 -3.10
C ASP A 157 11.10 9.33 -4.35
N LYS A 158 10.74 8.79 -5.52
CA LYS A 158 11.29 9.22 -6.80
C LYS A 158 10.74 10.58 -7.17
N LEU A 159 9.43 10.78 -7.06
CA LEU A 159 8.77 12.04 -7.33
C LEU A 159 9.21 13.14 -6.37
N ALA A 160 9.35 12.83 -5.07
CA ALA A 160 9.78 13.81 -4.07
C ALA A 160 11.19 14.37 -4.34
N LYS A 161 12.08 13.60 -4.98
CA LYS A 161 13.42 14.08 -5.40
C LYS A 161 13.36 15.15 -6.49
N HIS A 162 12.24 15.26 -7.20
CA HIS A 162 11.96 16.32 -8.18
C HIS A 162 11.09 17.43 -7.62
N ASP A 163 11.08 17.62 -6.29
CA ASP A 163 10.29 18.62 -5.57
C ASP A 163 8.76 18.47 -5.77
N VAL A 164 8.30 17.29 -6.18
CA VAL A 164 6.87 17.00 -6.31
C VAL A 164 6.24 16.87 -4.92
N LYS A 165 5.20 17.66 -4.68
CA LYS A 165 4.45 17.62 -3.42
C LYS A 165 3.57 16.37 -3.35
N ILE A 166 3.93 15.41 -2.50
CA ILE A 166 3.05 14.31 -2.13
C ILE A 166 2.00 14.81 -1.13
N LEU A 167 0.72 14.58 -1.41
CA LEU A 167 -0.39 14.98 -0.54
C LEU A 167 -0.75 13.85 0.44
N GLY A 168 -1.21 14.21 1.64
CA GLY A 168 -1.61 13.26 2.68
C GLY A 168 -0.49 12.95 3.66
N THR A 169 -0.44 11.71 4.17
CA THR A 169 0.67 11.23 5.01
C THR A 169 2.00 11.48 4.31
N THR A 170 2.94 12.10 5.03
CA THR A 170 4.22 12.52 4.45
C THR A 170 5.06 11.32 4.05
N LEU A 171 5.94 11.50 3.07
CA LEU A 171 6.88 10.45 2.66
C LEU A 171 7.79 10.01 3.80
N GLU A 172 8.20 10.93 4.68
CA GLU A 172 8.96 10.60 5.88
C GLU A 172 8.17 9.68 6.82
N ASP A 173 6.88 9.97 7.05
CA ASP A 173 6.03 9.12 7.91
C ASP A 173 5.67 7.78 7.24
N LEU A 174 5.52 7.74 5.91
CA LEU A 174 5.38 6.50 5.14
C LEU A 174 6.61 5.61 5.32
N ASN A 175 7.80 6.18 5.08
CA ASN A 175 9.08 5.48 5.23
C ASN A 175 9.35 5.08 6.68
N ARG A 176 8.94 5.90 7.66
CA ARG A 176 9.05 5.55 9.09
C ARG A 176 8.20 4.33 9.47
N ALA A 177 7.07 4.10 8.80
CA ALA A 177 6.24 2.91 9.04
C ALA A 177 6.84 1.64 8.39
N GLU A 178 7.53 1.79 7.26
CA GLU A 178 8.20 0.67 6.56
C GLU A 178 9.59 0.34 7.13
N ASP A 179 10.33 1.35 7.64
CA ASP A 179 11.63 1.16 8.29
C ASP A 179 11.44 0.58 9.69
N ARG A 180 11.88 -0.66 9.86
CA ARG A 180 11.73 -1.41 11.11
C ARG A 180 12.36 -0.72 12.32
N LYS A 181 13.51 -0.07 12.18
CA LYS A 181 14.23 0.54 13.30
C LYS A 181 13.53 1.82 13.73
N GLU A 182 13.12 2.65 12.77
CA GLU A 182 12.37 3.86 13.07
C GLU A 182 10.97 3.53 13.60
N PHE A 183 10.32 2.52 13.04
CA PHE A 183 9.04 2.02 13.52
C PHE A 183 9.13 1.49 14.96
N GLU A 184 10.13 0.65 15.29
CA GLU A 184 10.36 0.18 16.66
C GLU A 184 10.60 1.33 17.65
N ALA A 185 11.40 2.34 17.26
CA ALA A 185 11.64 3.52 18.08
C ALA A 185 10.36 4.34 18.30
N LEU A 186 9.52 4.46 17.27
CA LEU A 186 8.21 5.09 17.37
C LEU A 186 7.33 4.33 18.36
N LEU A 187 7.16 3.02 18.18
CA LEU A 187 6.32 2.18 19.03
C LEU A 187 6.71 2.27 20.50
N HIS A 188 8.01 2.30 20.81
CA HIS A 188 8.49 2.54 22.16
C HIS A 188 8.10 3.93 22.68
N THR A 189 8.21 4.96 21.85
CA THR A 189 7.87 6.35 22.21
C THR A 189 6.37 6.52 22.47
N ILE A 190 5.54 5.90 21.64
CA ILE A 190 4.09 5.93 21.79
C ILE A 190 3.57 4.81 22.68
N ASP A 191 4.43 4.01 23.31
CA ASP A 191 4.12 2.89 24.22
C ASP A 191 3.04 1.92 23.66
N VAL A 192 3.27 1.45 22.44
CA VAL A 192 2.48 0.40 21.78
C VAL A 192 3.34 -0.86 21.66
N PRO A 193 2.92 -2.03 22.21
CA PRO A 193 3.73 -3.25 22.17
C PRO A 193 3.88 -3.85 20.77
N GLN A 194 5.08 -4.30 20.43
CA GLN A 194 5.36 -5.18 19.28
C GLN A 194 5.98 -6.52 19.73
N PRO A 195 5.94 -7.57 18.89
CA PRO A 195 6.67 -8.80 19.17
C PRO A 195 8.15 -8.52 19.44
N LYS A 196 8.73 -9.18 20.45
CA LYS A 196 10.17 -9.12 20.70
C LYS A 196 10.90 -9.69 19.48
N GLY A 197 11.82 -8.93 18.91
CA GLY A 197 12.55 -9.34 17.71
C GLY A 197 13.95 -8.76 17.68
N LYS A 198 14.87 -9.47 17.01
CA LYS A 198 16.23 -8.99 16.78
C LYS A 198 16.75 -9.41 15.41
N THR A 199 17.56 -8.55 14.83
CA THR A 199 18.30 -8.84 13.59
C THR A 199 19.56 -9.64 13.89
N ALA A 200 19.81 -10.68 13.10
CA ALA A 200 21.03 -11.47 13.11
C ALA A 200 21.69 -11.44 11.73
N THR A 201 23.02 -11.29 11.70
CA THR A 201 23.83 -11.36 10.48
C THR A 201 24.70 -12.62 10.42
N SER A 202 24.54 -13.52 11.39
CA SER A 202 25.27 -14.79 11.49
C SER A 202 24.38 -15.87 12.08
N PRO A 203 24.61 -17.16 11.77
CA PRO A 203 23.91 -18.28 12.40
C PRO A 203 24.02 -18.25 13.93
N GLU A 204 25.19 -17.92 14.47
CA GLU A 204 25.42 -17.83 15.92
C GLU A 204 24.59 -16.72 16.55
N GLY A 205 24.54 -15.55 15.91
CA GLY A 205 23.70 -14.44 16.36
C GLY A 205 22.21 -14.76 16.29
N ALA A 206 21.76 -15.52 15.29
CA ALA A 206 20.37 -15.95 15.17
C ALA A 206 19.98 -16.91 16.31
N LEU A 207 20.85 -17.87 16.64
CA LEU A 207 20.67 -18.79 17.76
C LEU A 207 20.64 -18.07 19.11
N GLU A 208 21.55 -17.12 19.33
CA GLU A 208 21.55 -16.31 20.55
C GLU A 208 20.25 -15.50 20.68
N ASN A 209 19.81 -14.88 19.59
CA ASN A 209 18.55 -14.14 19.56
C ASN A 209 17.36 -15.05 19.86
N ALA A 210 17.27 -16.22 19.23
CA ALA A 210 16.18 -17.17 19.44
C ALA A 210 16.13 -17.70 20.87
N ARG A 211 17.28 -18.02 21.48
CA ARG A 211 17.35 -18.45 22.90
C ARG A 211 16.95 -17.35 23.87
N ASN A 212 17.30 -16.10 23.57
CA ASN A 212 16.92 -14.94 24.38
C ASN A 212 15.42 -14.61 24.28
N ILE A 213 14.83 -14.79 23.09
CA ILE A 213 13.41 -14.55 22.84
C ILE A 213 12.56 -15.71 23.41
N GLY A 214 13.03 -16.94 23.24
CA GLY A 214 12.33 -18.18 23.54
C GLY A 214 11.57 -18.72 22.33
N TYR A 215 11.64 -20.04 22.12
CA TYR A 215 10.92 -20.74 21.05
C TYR A 215 9.42 -20.89 21.35
N PRO A 216 8.56 -21.00 20.32
CA PRO A 216 8.87 -20.87 18.88
C PRO A 216 9.19 -19.44 18.44
N VAL A 217 10.01 -19.31 17.40
CA VAL A 217 10.36 -18.03 16.75
C VAL A 217 10.00 -18.07 15.27
N VAL A 218 9.70 -16.91 14.70
CA VAL A 218 9.58 -16.73 13.25
C VAL A 218 10.90 -16.19 12.73
N VAL A 219 11.44 -16.85 11.71
CA VAL A 219 12.61 -16.38 10.99
C VAL A 219 12.22 -15.90 9.61
N ARG A 220 12.76 -14.74 9.23
CA ARG A 220 12.50 -14.15 7.92
C ARG A 220 13.72 -13.41 7.38
N PRO A 221 14.04 -13.52 6.10
CA PRO A 221 15.12 -12.72 5.50
C PRO A 221 14.70 -11.25 5.43
N SER A 222 15.64 -10.33 5.57
CA SER A 222 15.35 -8.88 5.64
C SER A 222 14.93 -8.24 4.30
N TYR A 223 15.03 -8.96 3.19
CA TYR A 223 14.91 -8.41 1.82
C TYR A 223 13.64 -8.85 1.07
N VAL A 224 12.75 -9.59 1.71
CA VAL A 224 11.58 -10.21 1.07
C VAL A 224 10.27 -9.59 1.56
N LEU A 225 9.43 -9.22 0.59
CA LEU A 225 8.06 -8.76 0.79
C LEU A 225 7.08 -9.94 0.64
N GLY A 226 5.94 -9.88 1.34
CA GLY A 226 4.85 -10.86 1.19
C GLY A 226 5.04 -12.20 1.90
N GLY A 227 5.97 -12.28 2.86
CA GLY A 227 6.17 -13.47 3.69
C GLY A 227 7.03 -14.57 3.08
N ARG A 228 7.70 -14.29 1.96
CA ARG A 228 8.52 -15.27 1.24
C ARG A 228 9.71 -15.76 2.08
N ALA A 229 9.91 -17.07 2.12
CA ALA A 229 10.94 -17.73 2.94
C ALA A 229 10.85 -17.46 4.45
N MET A 230 9.65 -17.12 4.95
CA MET A 230 9.36 -17.10 6.38
C MET A 230 9.15 -18.52 6.90
N GLU A 231 9.80 -18.87 8.01
CA GLU A 231 9.61 -20.18 8.65
C GLU A 231 9.36 -20.01 10.16
N ILE A 232 8.51 -20.89 10.70
CA ILE A 232 8.31 -21.00 12.15
C ILE A 232 9.26 -22.09 12.64
N VAL A 233 10.16 -21.71 13.54
CA VAL A 233 11.23 -22.56 14.04
C VAL A 233 10.98 -22.84 15.52
N ASN A 234 11.09 -24.11 15.90
CA ASN A 234 10.75 -24.60 17.24
C ASN A 234 11.97 -25.01 18.06
N SER A 235 13.16 -25.09 17.44
CA SER A 235 14.37 -25.53 18.11
C SER A 235 15.64 -24.95 17.47
N ASP A 236 16.75 -25.01 18.22
CA ASP A 236 18.09 -24.66 17.71
C ASP A 236 18.45 -25.43 16.43
N ALA A 237 18.11 -26.72 16.36
CA ALA A 237 18.45 -27.56 15.21
C ALA A 237 17.69 -27.16 13.93
N GLU A 238 16.41 -26.82 14.06
CA GLU A 238 15.61 -26.27 12.96
C GLU A 238 16.15 -24.89 12.51
N LEU A 239 16.59 -24.06 13.47
CA LEU A 239 17.17 -22.75 13.16
C LEU A 239 18.49 -22.86 12.39
N GLU A 240 19.35 -23.78 12.79
CA GLU A 240 20.62 -24.03 12.10
C GLU A 240 20.39 -24.50 10.67
N ASP A 241 19.44 -25.40 10.44
CA ASP A 241 19.10 -25.87 9.09
C ASP A 241 18.57 -24.72 8.22
N TYR A 242 17.65 -23.92 8.75
CA TYR A 242 17.15 -22.72 8.07
C TYR A 242 18.30 -21.76 7.72
N MET A 243 19.16 -21.41 8.68
CA MET A 243 20.27 -20.49 8.44
C MET A 243 21.25 -21.04 7.40
N ASN A 244 21.53 -22.35 7.39
CA ASN A 244 22.40 -22.97 6.39
C ASN A 244 21.82 -22.94 4.97
N GLN A 245 20.50 -22.94 4.83
CA GLN A 245 19.81 -22.85 3.55
C GLN A 245 19.62 -21.39 3.11
N ALA A 246 19.14 -20.52 4.00
CA ALA A 246 18.84 -19.12 3.74
C ALA A 246 20.11 -18.27 3.50
N VAL A 247 21.16 -18.45 4.33
CA VAL A 247 22.43 -17.69 4.17
C VAL A 247 23.16 -18.08 2.89
N LYS A 248 22.99 -19.32 2.38
CA LYS A 248 23.54 -19.70 1.07
C LYS A 248 22.83 -19.02 -0.10
N ALA A 249 21.53 -18.77 0.03
CA ALA A 249 20.74 -18.08 -0.98
C ALA A 249 21.01 -16.57 -1.00
N SER A 250 21.38 -15.99 0.15
CA SER A 250 21.80 -14.59 0.24
C SER A 250 22.75 -14.32 1.42
N PRO A 251 24.08 -14.31 1.19
CA PRO A 251 25.09 -14.15 2.25
C PRO A 251 25.11 -12.75 2.88
N ASP A 252 24.71 -11.73 2.12
CA ASP A 252 24.86 -10.31 2.49
C ASP A 252 23.60 -9.73 3.14
N HIS A 253 22.58 -10.55 3.37
CA HIS A 253 21.31 -10.07 3.91
C HIS A 253 21.04 -10.60 5.33
N PRO A 254 20.75 -9.71 6.30
CA PRO A 254 20.37 -10.11 7.64
C PRO A 254 19.12 -11.00 7.70
N VAL A 255 19.05 -11.85 8.73
CA VAL A 255 17.87 -12.63 9.09
C VAL A 255 17.25 -12.03 10.35
N LEU A 256 15.93 -11.85 10.32
CA LEU A 256 15.16 -11.37 11.46
C LEU A 256 14.64 -12.57 12.25
N VAL A 257 14.81 -12.53 13.57
CA VAL A 257 14.31 -13.53 14.50
C VAL A 257 13.30 -12.86 15.42
N ASP A 258 12.02 -13.20 15.25
CA ASP A 258 10.87 -12.60 15.94
C ASP A 258 10.18 -13.64 16.82
N ARG A 259 9.65 -13.23 17.99
CA ARG A 259 8.81 -14.10 18.82
C ARG A 259 7.60 -14.55 17.99
N TYR A 260 7.36 -15.86 17.87
CA TYR A 260 6.13 -16.32 17.27
C TYR A 260 4.96 -16.10 18.25
N LEU A 261 4.06 -15.18 17.88
CA LEU A 261 2.85 -14.93 18.65
C LEU A 261 1.74 -15.85 18.17
N THR A 262 1.42 -16.87 18.95
CA THR A 262 0.17 -17.61 18.76
C THR A 262 -0.98 -16.78 19.31
N GLY A 263 -1.90 -16.36 18.44
CA GLY A 263 -3.01 -15.50 18.83
C GLY A 263 -4.06 -15.36 17.74
N LYS A 264 -5.06 -14.53 18.02
CA LYS A 264 -6.04 -14.09 17.02
C LYS A 264 -5.46 -12.91 16.27
N GLU A 265 -5.49 -12.97 14.95
CA GLU A 265 -5.08 -11.85 14.11
C GLU A 265 -6.26 -10.91 13.89
N ILE A 266 -6.01 -9.62 14.04
CA ILE A 266 -7.00 -8.56 13.96
C ILE A 266 -6.51 -7.53 12.95
N GLU A 267 -7.40 -7.12 12.06
CA GLU A 267 -7.14 -6.07 11.09
C GLU A 267 -8.04 -4.87 11.40
N VAL A 268 -7.43 -3.70 11.53
CA VAL A 268 -8.12 -2.43 11.82
C VAL A 268 -7.80 -1.44 10.72
N ASP A 269 -8.85 -0.92 10.07
CA ASP A 269 -8.72 0.21 9.16
C ASP A 269 -9.23 1.48 9.84
N ALA A 270 -8.49 2.57 9.68
CA ALA A 270 -8.83 3.87 10.23
C ALA A 270 -8.55 5.00 9.23
N ILE A 271 -9.16 6.15 9.49
CA ILE A 271 -8.99 7.38 8.71
C ILE A 271 -8.59 8.49 9.68
N SER A 272 -7.61 9.30 9.29
CA SER A 272 -7.21 10.47 10.09
C SER A 272 -7.05 11.73 9.24
N ASP A 273 -7.37 12.87 9.83
CA ASP A 273 -7.06 14.22 9.33
C ASP A 273 -5.86 14.87 10.06
N GLY A 274 -5.09 14.08 10.80
CA GLY A 274 -3.99 14.54 11.64
C GLY A 274 -4.40 14.95 13.07
N GLU A 275 -5.69 15.26 13.31
CA GLU A 275 -6.20 15.61 14.65
C GLU A 275 -7.15 14.53 15.18
N THR A 276 -8.11 14.15 14.34
CA THR A 276 -9.17 13.18 14.55
C THR A 276 -8.76 11.86 13.89
N VAL A 277 -9.01 10.76 14.59
CA VAL A 277 -8.83 9.40 14.07
C VAL A 277 -10.17 8.70 14.24
N ILE A 278 -10.71 8.17 13.15
CA ILE A 278 -11.97 7.41 13.17
C ILE A 278 -11.68 5.98 12.71
N ILE A 279 -12.37 5.02 13.31
CA ILE A 279 -12.19 3.59 13.05
C ILE A 279 -13.53 3.05 12.55
N PRO A 280 -13.74 2.97 11.21
CA PRO A 280 -14.97 2.41 10.64
C PRO A 280 -15.25 0.98 11.07
N GLY A 281 -14.21 0.16 11.29
CA GLY A 281 -14.41 -1.20 11.77
C GLY A 281 -13.13 -1.92 12.17
N ILE A 282 -13.33 -2.93 13.00
CA ILE A 282 -12.33 -3.91 13.42
C ILE A 282 -12.76 -5.25 12.84
N MET A 283 -11.85 -5.96 12.17
CA MET A 283 -12.11 -7.29 11.62
C MET A 283 -11.32 -8.34 12.39
N GLU A 284 -12.00 -9.42 12.74
CA GLU A 284 -11.39 -10.59 13.39
C GLU A 284 -11.14 -11.68 12.34
N HIS A 285 -9.90 -12.18 12.25
CA HIS A 285 -9.61 -13.32 11.39
C HIS A 285 -10.13 -14.62 12.02
N ILE A 286 -10.66 -15.52 11.20
CA ILE A 286 -11.05 -16.87 11.63
C ILE A 286 -9.80 -17.72 11.85
N GLU A 287 -8.83 -17.59 10.95
CA GLU A 287 -7.52 -18.20 11.05
C GLU A 287 -6.70 -17.59 12.20
N ARG A 288 -5.73 -18.36 12.71
CA ARG A 288 -4.80 -17.86 13.73
C ARG A 288 -3.70 -17.05 13.06
N ALA A 289 -3.05 -16.20 13.86
CA ALA A 289 -1.82 -15.53 13.46
C ALA A 289 -0.82 -16.54 12.86
N GLY A 290 -0.27 -16.21 11.70
CA GLY A 290 0.59 -17.09 10.91
C GLY A 290 0.00 -17.57 9.58
N VAL A 291 -1.26 -17.22 9.28
CA VAL A 291 -1.82 -17.24 7.92
C VAL A 291 -1.86 -15.80 7.42
N HIS A 292 -1.37 -15.55 6.21
CA HIS A 292 -1.36 -14.19 5.65
C HIS A 292 -2.77 -13.57 5.62
N SER A 293 -2.91 -12.30 6.04
CA SER A 293 -4.19 -11.57 6.14
C SER A 293 -5.02 -11.57 4.84
N GLY A 294 -4.36 -11.37 3.70
CA GLY A 294 -4.93 -11.50 2.36
C GLY A 294 -5.68 -12.83 2.12
N ASP A 295 -5.20 -13.93 2.70
CA ASP A 295 -5.72 -15.29 2.53
C ASP A 295 -6.57 -15.75 3.71
N SER A 296 -6.74 -14.90 4.70
CA SER A 296 -7.59 -15.16 5.86
C SER A 296 -9.04 -14.77 5.55
N ILE A 297 -9.95 -15.51 6.17
CA ILE A 297 -11.36 -15.15 6.29
C ILE A 297 -11.46 -14.17 7.45
N ALA A 298 -12.05 -13.00 7.20
CA ALA A 298 -12.19 -11.94 8.19
C ALA A 298 -13.67 -11.64 8.46
N VAL A 299 -14.00 -11.39 9.72
CA VAL A 299 -15.37 -11.16 10.19
C VAL A 299 -15.49 -9.77 10.80
N TYR A 300 -16.51 -9.04 10.37
CA TYR A 300 -16.94 -7.77 10.96
C TYR A 300 -18.40 -7.87 11.46
N PRO A 301 -18.73 -7.32 12.64
CA PRO A 301 -17.81 -6.87 13.69
C PRO A 301 -17.07 -8.06 14.34
N PRO A 302 -16.11 -7.84 15.25
CA PRO A 302 -15.44 -8.93 15.96
C PRO A 302 -16.44 -9.77 16.75
N GLN A 303 -16.26 -11.10 16.77
CA GLN A 303 -17.20 -12.07 17.33
C GLN A 303 -16.78 -12.56 18.71
N THR A 304 -15.47 -12.65 18.97
CA THR A 304 -14.94 -13.30 20.18
C THR A 304 -14.05 -12.40 21.03
N LEU A 305 -13.98 -11.11 20.70
CA LEU A 305 -13.21 -10.13 21.46
C LEU A 305 -13.99 -9.64 22.67
N SER A 306 -13.27 -9.54 23.79
CA SER A 306 -13.72 -8.83 24.98
C SER A 306 -13.72 -7.32 24.75
N GLN A 307 -14.53 -6.59 25.52
CA GLN A 307 -14.55 -5.14 25.45
C GLN A 307 -13.17 -4.54 25.76
N SER A 308 -12.42 -5.09 26.71
CA SER A 308 -11.07 -4.63 27.02
C SER A 308 -10.09 -4.78 25.87
N GLU A 309 -10.22 -5.84 25.06
CA GLU A 309 -9.40 -6.01 23.86
C GLU A 309 -9.78 -4.97 22.79
N ILE A 310 -11.08 -4.70 22.61
CA ILE A 310 -11.58 -3.67 21.70
C ILE A 310 -11.09 -2.27 22.11
N ASP A 311 -11.21 -1.93 23.39
CA ASP A 311 -10.75 -0.63 23.93
C ASP A 311 -9.23 -0.47 23.75
N THR A 312 -8.47 -1.56 23.88
CA THR A 312 -7.00 -1.56 23.65
C THR A 312 -6.67 -1.35 22.17
N LEU A 313 -7.39 -2.03 21.26
CA LEU A 313 -7.22 -1.86 19.81
C LEU A 313 -7.57 -0.44 19.37
N GLU A 314 -8.59 0.17 19.97
CA GLU A 314 -8.95 1.58 19.73
C GLU A 314 -7.84 2.53 20.18
N ASP A 315 -7.36 2.39 21.43
CA ASP A 315 -6.26 3.22 21.96
C ASP A 315 -5.00 3.12 21.10
N TYR A 316 -4.57 1.90 20.78
CA TYR A 316 -3.37 1.68 19.98
C TYR A 316 -3.54 2.22 18.57
N THR A 317 -4.68 2.02 17.93
CA THR A 317 -4.96 2.59 16.59
C THR A 317 -4.86 4.12 16.61
N ILE A 318 -5.42 4.79 17.61
CA ILE A 318 -5.36 6.26 17.74
C ILE A 318 -3.92 6.72 17.98
N ARG A 319 -3.17 6.05 18.86
CA ARG A 319 -1.77 6.38 19.17
C ARG A 319 -0.86 6.15 17.96
N LEU A 320 -1.09 5.09 17.20
CA LEU A 320 -0.35 4.80 15.98
C LEU A 320 -0.63 5.84 14.90
N ALA A 321 -1.90 6.17 14.64
CA ALA A 321 -2.26 7.17 13.66
C ALA A 321 -1.69 8.56 14.00
N LYS A 322 -1.74 8.98 15.27
CA LYS A 322 -1.15 10.25 15.72
C LYS A 322 0.38 10.20 15.73
N GLY A 323 0.95 9.08 16.18
CA GLY A 323 2.38 8.86 16.24
C GLY A 323 3.03 8.82 14.86
N LEU A 324 2.30 8.41 13.83
CA LEU A 324 2.70 8.44 12.42
C LEU A 324 2.22 9.69 11.66
N ASN A 325 1.63 10.68 12.33
CA ASN A 325 1.07 11.89 11.71
C ASN A 325 0.19 11.57 10.48
N ILE A 326 -0.65 10.54 10.58
CA ILE A 326 -1.44 10.07 9.45
C ILE A 326 -2.42 11.15 9.00
N VAL A 327 -2.44 11.39 7.68
CA VAL A 327 -3.47 12.17 7.00
C VAL A 327 -3.95 11.36 5.80
N GLY A 328 -5.10 10.72 5.94
CA GLY A 328 -5.64 9.75 4.99
C GLY A 328 -5.97 8.40 5.65
N LEU A 329 -5.73 7.31 4.93
CA LEU A 329 -5.98 5.94 5.40
C LEU A 329 -4.78 5.37 6.14
N ILE A 330 -5.08 4.54 7.14
CA ILE A 330 -4.12 3.66 7.80
C ILE A 330 -4.77 2.31 8.05
N ASN A 331 -4.03 1.26 7.77
CA ASN A 331 -4.37 -0.12 8.08
C ASN A 331 -3.37 -0.67 9.08
N ILE A 332 -3.86 -1.41 10.08
CA ILE A 332 -3.04 -1.90 11.18
C ILE A 332 -3.40 -3.36 11.41
N GLN A 333 -2.36 -4.20 11.45
CA GLN A 333 -2.49 -5.61 11.81
C GLN A 333 -2.00 -5.80 13.24
N PHE A 334 -2.85 -6.42 14.06
CA PHE A 334 -2.56 -6.77 15.44
C PHE A 334 -2.63 -8.28 15.64
N VAL A 335 -1.96 -8.76 16.67
CA VAL A 335 -2.17 -10.09 17.24
C VAL A 335 -2.54 -9.98 18.70
N ILE A 336 -3.66 -10.60 19.05
CA ILE A 336 -4.07 -10.80 20.44
C ILE A 336 -3.55 -12.15 20.89
N ALA A 337 -2.48 -12.13 21.67
CA ALA A 337 -1.90 -13.30 22.32
C ALA A 337 -2.42 -13.43 23.76
N HIS A 338 -2.07 -14.53 24.43
CA HIS A 338 -2.50 -14.80 25.82
C HIS A 338 -2.04 -13.74 26.83
N ASP A 339 -0.98 -12.99 26.52
CA ASP A 339 -0.34 -12.02 27.41
C ASP A 339 -0.52 -10.56 26.96
N GLY A 340 -1.25 -10.30 25.85
CA GLY A 340 -1.55 -8.93 25.43
C GLY A 340 -1.85 -8.77 23.93
N VAL A 341 -2.09 -7.51 23.55
CA VAL A 341 -2.27 -7.05 22.16
C VAL A 341 -0.95 -6.50 21.65
N TYR A 342 -0.52 -6.96 20.47
CA TYR A 342 0.73 -6.54 19.85
C TYR A 342 0.48 -6.08 18.41
N VAL A 343 1.13 -5.00 18.00
CA VAL A 343 1.13 -4.58 16.59
C VAL A 343 2.11 -5.43 15.79
N LEU A 344 1.68 -5.93 14.63
CA LEU A 344 2.53 -6.64 13.67
C LEU A 344 3.07 -5.71 12.61
N GLU A 345 2.17 -4.94 11.98
CA GLU A 345 2.46 -4.12 10.83
C GLU A 345 1.49 -2.94 10.76
N VAL A 346 1.97 -1.81 10.25
CA VAL A 346 1.16 -0.63 9.96
C VAL A 346 1.40 -0.21 8.53
N ASN A 347 0.31 -0.08 7.79
CA ASN A 347 0.28 0.34 6.40
C ASN A 347 -0.41 1.70 6.31
N PRO A 348 0.35 2.82 6.21
CA PRO A 348 -0.20 4.19 6.12
C PRO A 348 -0.77 4.50 4.72
N ARG A 349 -1.59 3.60 4.20
CA ARG A 349 -2.17 3.61 2.86
C ARG A 349 -3.50 2.86 2.83
N SER A 350 -4.18 2.88 1.69
CA SER A 350 -5.34 2.02 1.48
C SER A 350 -4.96 0.55 1.64
N SER A 351 -5.87 -0.21 2.27
CA SER A 351 -5.82 -1.66 2.35
C SER A 351 -6.82 -2.29 1.37
N ARG A 352 -6.84 -3.62 1.36
CA ARG A 352 -7.74 -4.42 0.53
C ARG A 352 -9.13 -4.56 1.16
N THR A 353 -9.25 -4.21 2.43
CA THR A 353 -10.48 -4.32 3.21
C THR A 353 -11.29 -3.02 3.21
N VAL A 354 -10.69 -1.91 2.80
CA VAL A 354 -11.36 -0.61 2.59
C VAL A 354 -12.67 -0.72 1.79
N PRO A 355 -12.74 -1.39 0.61
CA PRO A 355 -14.00 -1.51 -0.12
C PRO A 355 -15.04 -2.36 0.60
N PHE A 356 -14.60 -3.37 1.37
CA PHE A 356 -15.48 -4.23 2.15
C PHE A 356 -16.11 -3.45 3.29
N LEU A 357 -15.30 -2.79 4.12
CA LEU A 357 -15.77 -1.96 5.23
C LEU A 357 -16.60 -0.79 4.74
N SER A 358 -16.23 -0.13 3.64
CA SER A 358 -17.00 1.00 3.11
C SER A 358 -18.44 0.62 2.75
N LYS A 359 -18.63 -0.58 2.17
CA LYS A 359 -19.96 -1.09 1.80
C LYS A 359 -20.81 -1.50 3.00
N ILE A 360 -20.18 -1.91 4.10
CA ILE A 360 -20.88 -2.44 5.27
C ILE A 360 -21.23 -1.33 6.26
N THR A 361 -20.31 -0.39 6.44
CA THR A 361 -20.43 0.72 7.40
C THR A 361 -21.15 1.93 6.81
N ASP A 362 -21.40 1.93 5.50
CA ASP A 362 -21.84 3.10 4.72
C ASP A 362 -20.91 4.33 4.86
N ILE A 363 -19.69 4.13 5.36
CA ILE A 363 -18.64 5.15 5.42
C ILE A 363 -17.82 5.05 4.15
N GLN A 364 -17.87 6.06 3.29
CA GLN A 364 -17.08 6.08 2.06
C GLN A 364 -15.60 6.37 2.37
N MET A 365 -14.87 5.37 2.85
CA MET A 365 -13.57 5.54 3.50
C MET A 365 -12.54 6.24 2.61
N ALA A 366 -12.44 5.85 1.33
CA ALA A 366 -11.52 6.47 0.39
C ALA A 366 -11.88 7.93 0.06
N GLN A 367 -13.18 8.27 -0.03
CA GLN A 367 -13.62 9.66 -0.23
C GLN A 367 -13.31 10.51 0.99
N LEU A 368 -13.60 9.99 2.19
CA LEU A 368 -13.39 10.70 3.44
C LEU A 368 -11.90 10.90 3.73
N ALA A 369 -11.06 9.89 3.43
CA ALA A 369 -9.62 10.01 3.50
C ALA A 369 -9.09 11.05 2.51
N MET A 370 -9.60 11.08 1.27
CA MET A 370 -9.20 12.10 0.29
C MET A 370 -9.61 13.51 0.74
N ARG A 371 -10.79 13.66 1.37
CA ARG A 371 -11.24 14.91 1.99
C ARG A 371 -10.29 15.38 3.10
N ALA A 372 -9.82 14.46 3.94
CA ALA A 372 -8.78 14.75 4.93
C ALA A 372 -7.46 15.19 4.26
N ILE A 373 -7.03 14.50 3.19
CA ILE A 373 -5.82 14.82 2.43
C ILE A 373 -5.87 16.24 1.82
N ILE A 374 -7.03 16.70 1.36
CA ILE A 374 -7.21 18.08 0.85
C ILE A 374 -7.44 19.13 1.95
N GLY A 375 -7.46 18.72 3.23
CA GLY A 375 -7.49 19.61 4.39
C GLY A 375 -8.86 19.80 5.06
N GLU A 376 -9.87 18.98 4.73
CA GLU A 376 -11.16 19.00 5.44
C GLU A 376 -11.05 18.22 6.77
N LYS A 377 -11.73 18.70 7.82
CA LYS A 377 -11.76 18.01 9.12
C LYS A 377 -12.84 16.94 9.14
N LEU A 378 -12.53 15.75 9.64
CA LEU A 378 -13.47 14.63 9.76
C LEU A 378 -14.67 14.98 10.66
N THR A 379 -14.46 15.84 11.66
CA THR A 379 -15.52 16.32 12.55
C THR A 379 -16.57 17.16 11.83
N ASP A 380 -16.19 17.87 10.77
CA ASP A 380 -17.11 18.70 9.98
C ASP A 380 -18.09 17.84 9.16
N HIS A 381 -17.71 16.58 8.92
CA HIS A 381 -18.54 15.54 8.31
C HIS A 381 -19.37 14.74 9.33
N GLY A 382 -19.38 15.15 10.60
CA GLY A 382 -20.20 14.56 11.65
C GLY A 382 -19.58 13.35 12.34
N TYR A 383 -18.33 13.01 12.05
CA TYR A 383 -17.64 11.89 12.69
C TYR A 383 -17.05 12.27 14.04
N LYS A 384 -17.04 11.29 14.96
CA LYS A 384 -16.40 11.41 16.27
C LYS A 384 -15.11 10.58 16.29
N PRO A 385 -14.07 10.99 17.04
CA PRO A 385 -12.87 10.17 17.20
C PRO A 385 -13.22 8.80 17.77
N GLY A 386 -12.49 7.77 17.33
CA GLY A 386 -12.63 6.40 17.80
C GLY A 386 -13.46 5.49 16.89
N ILE A 387 -13.91 4.37 17.46
CA ILE A 387 -14.71 3.35 16.78
C ILE A 387 -16.08 3.93 16.42
N GLN A 388 -16.45 3.78 15.14
CA GLN A 388 -17.77 4.16 14.66
C GLN A 388 -18.81 3.09 15.01
N PRO A 389 -20.11 3.44 15.14
CA PRO A 389 -21.15 2.47 15.49
C PRO A 389 -21.16 1.27 14.53
N TYR A 390 -21.18 0.06 15.08
CA TYR A 390 -21.24 -1.15 14.26
C TYR A 390 -22.54 -1.25 13.48
N SER A 391 -22.43 -1.71 12.24
CA SER A 391 -23.57 -2.02 11.39
C SER A 391 -24.32 -3.24 11.93
N GLU A 392 -25.63 -3.28 11.70
CA GLU A 392 -26.46 -4.42 12.12
C GLU A 392 -26.15 -5.65 11.27
N GLY A 393 -25.62 -6.71 11.90
CA GLY A 393 -25.38 -8.00 11.26
C GLY A 393 -23.98 -8.53 11.46
N VAL A 394 -23.68 -9.64 10.78
CA VAL A 394 -22.34 -10.25 10.72
C VAL A 394 -21.96 -10.39 9.25
N TYR A 395 -20.81 -9.86 8.91
CA TYR A 395 -20.31 -9.77 7.55
C TYR A 395 -18.97 -10.48 7.46
N VAL A 396 -18.80 -11.29 6.43
CA VAL A 396 -17.63 -12.15 6.28
C VAL A 396 -16.97 -11.89 4.94
N LYS A 397 -15.69 -11.50 4.96
CA LYS A 397 -14.80 -11.47 3.79
C LYS A 397 -14.13 -12.83 3.69
N ALA A 398 -14.31 -13.52 2.57
CA ALA A 398 -13.63 -14.78 2.28
C ALA A 398 -12.81 -14.66 0.98
N PRO A 399 -11.55 -15.12 0.97
CA PRO A 399 -10.72 -15.13 -0.24
C PRO A 399 -11.17 -16.23 -1.21
N VAL A 400 -10.85 -16.03 -2.49
CA VAL A 400 -11.04 -17.04 -3.54
C VAL A 400 -9.68 -17.39 -4.13
N PHE A 401 -9.37 -18.68 -4.13
CA PHE A 401 -8.08 -19.20 -4.58
C PHE A 401 -8.14 -19.77 -5.99
N SER A 402 -7.05 -19.63 -6.74
CA SER A 402 -6.92 -20.17 -8.10
C SER A 402 -6.24 -21.55 -8.15
N PHE A 403 -6.32 -22.34 -7.07
CA PHE A 403 -5.65 -23.65 -6.95
C PHE A 403 -5.96 -24.60 -8.11
N ASN A 404 -7.19 -24.58 -8.65
CA ASN A 404 -7.58 -25.38 -9.81
C ASN A 404 -6.77 -25.09 -11.08
N LYS A 405 -6.15 -23.90 -11.17
CA LYS A 405 -5.26 -23.51 -12.28
C LYS A 405 -3.79 -23.90 -12.02
N LEU A 406 -3.43 -24.28 -10.79
CA LEU A 406 -2.07 -24.55 -10.34
C LEU A 406 -1.91 -26.03 -9.96
N LYS A 407 -1.71 -26.90 -10.97
CA LYS A 407 -1.80 -28.37 -10.81
C LYS A 407 -0.67 -29.03 -10.01
N ASN A 408 0.45 -28.34 -9.79
CA ASN A 408 1.68 -28.90 -9.18
C ASN A 408 2.16 -28.09 -7.96
N VAL A 409 1.27 -27.37 -7.29
CA VAL A 409 1.59 -26.58 -6.09
C VAL A 409 0.92 -27.25 -4.89
N ASP A 410 1.62 -27.29 -3.77
CA ASP A 410 1.03 -27.73 -2.50
C ASP A 410 -0.10 -26.76 -2.10
N ILE A 411 -1.17 -27.27 -1.48
CA ILE A 411 -2.34 -26.47 -1.12
C ILE A 411 -2.37 -26.38 0.39
N THR A 412 -1.50 -25.53 0.93
CA THR A 412 -1.43 -25.24 2.35
C THR A 412 -1.76 -23.76 2.60
N LEU A 413 -1.87 -23.36 3.87
CA LEU A 413 -1.94 -21.94 4.23
C LEU A 413 -0.76 -21.68 5.15
N GLY A 414 -0.10 -20.54 4.96
CA GLY A 414 1.11 -20.20 5.68
C GLY A 414 1.31 -18.69 5.83
N PRO A 415 2.47 -18.28 6.37
CA PRO A 415 2.80 -16.87 6.60
C PRO A 415 3.08 -16.12 5.29
N GLU A 416 3.45 -16.84 4.23
CA GLU A 416 3.46 -16.33 2.86
C GLU A 416 2.04 -16.31 2.32
N ASN A 417 1.69 -15.27 1.55
CA ASN A 417 0.43 -15.25 0.83
C ASN A 417 0.44 -16.41 -0.19
N GLU A 418 -0.31 -17.49 0.05
CA GLU A 418 -0.34 -18.73 -0.76
C GLU A 418 -1.17 -18.58 -2.05
N ILE A 419 -1.48 -17.35 -2.43
CA ILE A 419 -1.57 -17.04 -3.85
C ILE A 419 -0.16 -17.18 -4.52
N TYR A 420 0.93 -17.44 -3.76
CA TYR A 420 2.27 -17.77 -4.24
C TYR A 420 2.76 -19.23 -4.03
N TRP A 421 3.06 -19.83 -5.18
CA TRP A 421 4.12 -20.77 -5.60
C TRP A 421 5.14 -21.41 -4.61
N ARG A 422 5.26 -22.74 -4.70
CA ARG A 422 6.52 -23.51 -4.55
C ARG A 422 6.72 -24.41 -5.77
N SER A 423 7.76 -24.20 -6.60
CA SER A 423 8.36 -25.34 -7.31
C SER A 423 9.42 -25.92 -6.41
N HIS A 424 9.18 -27.12 -5.91
CA HIS A 424 10.29 -28.01 -5.60
C HIS A 424 10.77 -28.57 -6.95
N GLY A 425 11.81 -27.94 -7.50
CA GLY A 425 12.55 -28.40 -8.67
C GLY A 425 13.99 -28.65 -8.29
#